data_AF-A0A928PA16-F1
#
_entry.id   AF-A0A928PA16-F1
#
_cell.length_a   1.000
_cell.length_b   1.000
_cell.length_c   1.000
_cell.angle_alpha   90.00
_cell.angle_beta   90.00
_cell.angle_gamma   90.00
#
_symmetry.space_group_name_H-M   'P 1'
#
loop_
_entity.id
_entity.type
_entity.pdbx_description
1 polymer ?
#
loop_
_entity_poly.entity_id
_entity_poly.type
_entity_poly.pdbx_seq_one_letter_code
_entity_poly.pdbx_strand_id
1 'polypeptide(L)'
;MISVEQLKFDEKGLIPAVVVDAVSKKVLTVAYMNKESLEISMKEGTTCFWSRSRKCLWRKGETSGNKQHIVSIVTDCDRDALTVTVYKDGPACHLGTDSCFNEAVYEGENEEFSLEALMKVIEGRKIEKKEGSYTTYLFEKGIDKILKKVGEESTEVIIAGKANDKAETVYEIADLVYHVMVLMIEMGISLDDVKNELASRHVIDHKVKQEKMTK
;
A
#
# COMPACT_ATOMS: atom_id res chain seq x y z
N MET A 1 -4.73 19.55 -20.47
CA MET A 1 -3.52 18.73 -20.27
C MET A 1 -2.32 19.52 -20.74
N ILE A 2 -1.16 19.36 -20.09
CA ILE A 2 0.10 19.98 -20.50
C ILE A 2 0.68 19.18 -21.68
N SER A 3 1.31 19.86 -22.64
CA SER A 3 1.95 19.19 -23.79
C SER A 3 3.40 18.80 -23.48
N VAL A 4 3.95 17.83 -24.22
CA VAL A 4 5.33 17.35 -24.02
C VAL A 4 6.36 18.48 -24.23
N GLU A 5 6.06 19.45 -25.09
CA GLU A 5 6.90 20.62 -25.37
C GLU A 5 7.08 21.55 -24.16
N GLN A 6 6.21 21.43 -23.17
CA GLN A 6 6.25 22.26 -21.96
C GLN A 6 7.04 21.61 -20.82
N LEU A 7 7.55 20.40 -21.02
CA LEU A 7 8.42 19.71 -20.08
C LEU A 7 9.85 20.22 -20.20
N LYS A 8 10.54 20.32 -19.08
CA LYS A 8 11.94 20.72 -19.00
C LYS A 8 12.81 19.47 -18.95
N PHE A 9 13.39 19.14 -20.09
CA PHE A 9 14.44 18.14 -20.17
C PHE A 9 15.77 18.76 -19.74
N ASP A 10 16.65 17.95 -19.14
CA ASP A 10 18.00 18.36 -18.79
C ASP A 10 18.86 18.66 -20.03
N GLU A 11 20.11 19.10 -19.83
CA GLU A 11 21.05 19.42 -20.91
C GLU A 11 21.34 18.24 -21.86
N LYS A 12 21.01 17.00 -21.44
CA LYS A 12 21.17 15.77 -22.23
C LYS A 12 19.87 15.37 -22.92
N GLY A 13 18.82 16.18 -22.82
CA GLY A 13 17.50 15.91 -23.37
C GLY A 13 16.74 14.82 -22.59
N LEU A 14 17.03 14.66 -21.30
CA LEU A 14 16.43 13.63 -20.44
C LEU A 14 15.58 14.24 -19.33
N ILE A 15 14.52 13.53 -18.94
CA ILE A 15 13.67 13.85 -17.79
C ILE A 15 13.60 12.61 -16.87
N PRO A 16 13.80 12.75 -15.55
CA PRO A 16 13.58 11.66 -14.60
C PRO A 16 12.11 11.26 -14.56
N ALA A 17 11.87 9.95 -14.50
CA ALA A 17 10.55 9.34 -14.39
C ALA A 17 10.53 8.39 -13.18
N VAL A 18 9.77 8.76 -12.16
CA VAL A 18 9.47 7.95 -10.98
C VAL A 18 8.31 7.04 -11.30
N VAL A 19 8.56 5.74 -11.39
CA VAL A 19 7.52 4.76 -11.70
C VAL A 19 6.88 4.29 -10.40
N VAL A 20 5.56 4.37 -10.30
CA VAL A 20 4.80 4.04 -9.09
C VAL A 20 3.76 2.97 -9.41
N ASP A 21 3.65 1.98 -8.54
CA ASP A 21 2.64 0.94 -8.67
C ASP A 21 1.23 1.48 -8.37
N ALA A 22 0.28 1.21 -9.27
CA ALA A 22 -1.08 1.70 -9.13
C ALA A 22 -1.81 1.11 -7.92
N VAL A 23 -1.44 -0.10 -7.49
CA VAL A 23 -2.10 -0.84 -6.40
C VAL A 23 -1.43 -0.54 -5.06
N SER A 24 -0.17 -0.96 -4.92
CA SER A 24 0.59 -0.87 -3.66
C SER A 24 1.11 0.54 -3.35
N LYS A 25 1.04 1.46 -4.31
CA LYS A 25 1.59 2.84 -4.24
C LYS A 25 3.10 2.90 -4.00
N LYS A 26 3.80 1.77 -4.05
CA LYS A 26 5.26 1.73 -3.93
C LYS A 26 5.91 2.37 -5.14
N VAL A 27 6.98 3.13 -4.89
CA VAL A 27 7.91 3.50 -5.96
C VAL A 27 8.60 2.22 -6.43
N LEU A 28 8.50 1.93 -7.72
CA LEU A 28 9.04 0.73 -8.36
C LEU A 28 10.47 0.94 -8.84
N THR A 29 10.71 2.04 -9.55
CA THR A 29 12.02 2.37 -10.10
C THR A 29 12.08 3.85 -10.47
N VAL A 30 13.30 4.38 -10.60
CA VAL A 30 13.55 5.66 -11.27
C VAL A 30 14.28 5.36 -12.58
N ALA A 31 13.71 5.84 -13.68
CA ALA A 31 14.29 5.75 -15.00
C ALA A 31 14.33 7.15 -15.64
N TYR A 32 14.89 7.24 -16.85
CA TYR A 32 14.98 8.50 -17.58
C TYR A 32 14.26 8.33 -18.91
N MET A 33 13.56 9.37 -19.34
CA MET A 33 12.92 9.44 -20.64
C MET A 33 13.55 10.58 -21.44
N ASN A 34 13.79 10.36 -22.73
CA ASN A 34 13.90 11.47 -23.69
C ASN A 34 12.51 11.72 -24.33
N LYS A 35 12.39 12.76 -25.15
CA LYS A 35 11.15 13.09 -25.86
C LYS A 35 10.56 11.89 -26.60
N GLU A 36 11.40 11.17 -27.35
CA GLU A 36 10.98 9.99 -28.14
C GLU A 36 10.43 8.86 -27.26
N SER A 37 11.13 8.49 -26.18
CA SER A 37 10.68 7.42 -25.27
C SER A 37 9.37 7.76 -24.55
N LEU A 38 9.15 9.05 -24.26
CA LEU A 38 7.90 9.52 -23.66
C LEU A 38 6.74 9.43 -24.66
N GLU A 39 6.95 9.87 -25.90
CA GLU A 39 5.96 9.76 -26.98
C GLU A 39 5.61 8.30 -27.27
N ILE A 40 6.61 7.41 -27.31
CA ILE A 40 6.41 5.97 -27.44
C ILE A 40 5.58 5.44 -26.26
N SER A 41 5.89 5.85 -25.04
CA SER A 41 5.16 5.42 -23.85
C SER A 41 3.68 5.81 -23.91
N MET A 42 3.39 7.05 -24.28
CA MET A 42 2.02 7.55 -24.44
C MET A 42 1.27 6.83 -25.56
N LYS A 43 1.96 6.48 -26.66
CA LYS A 43 1.37 5.79 -27.81
C LYS A 43 1.10 4.32 -27.53
N GLU A 44 2.04 3.62 -26.90
CA GLU A 44 1.97 2.17 -26.66
C GLU A 44 1.21 1.82 -25.37
N GLY A 45 0.96 2.79 -24.50
CA GLY A 45 0.33 2.56 -23.19
C GLY A 45 1.20 1.73 -22.23
N THR A 46 2.47 1.52 -22.57
CA THR A 46 3.45 0.80 -21.74
C THR A 46 4.75 1.58 -21.66
N THR A 47 5.51 1.41 -20.58
CA THR A 47 6.69 2.25 -20.34
C THR A 47 7.84 1.94 -21.29
N CYS A 48 8.31 2.97 -21.99
CA CYS A 48 9.55 3.02 -22.73
C CYS A 48 10.47 4.08 -22.12
N PHE A 49 11.74 3.74 -21.90
CA PHE A 49 12.73 4.61 -21.29
C PHE A 49 13.92 4.83 -22.21
N TRP A 50 14.73 5.83 -21.90
CA TRP A 50 16.07 6.00 -22.47
C TRP A 50 17.12 5.42 -21.53
N SER A 51 17.83 4.39 -21.98
CA SER A 51 18.96 3.84 -21.23
C SER A 51 20.16 4.76 -21.34
N ARG A 52 20.53 5.44 -20.24
CA ARG A 52 21.70 6.34 -20.22
C ARG A 52 23.02 5.62 -20.51
N SER A 53 23.15 4.37 -20.08
CA SER A 53 24.35 3.57 -20.28
C SER A 53 24.44 2.98 -21.69
N ARG A 54 23.33 2.44 -22.21
CA ARG A 54 23.27 1.83 -23.55
C ARG A 54 23.03 2.84 -24.67
N LYS A 55 22.62 4.07 -24.32
CA LYS A 55 22.28 5.17 -25.23
C LYS A 55 21.25 4.75 -26.29
N CYS A 56 20.21 4.06 -25.84
CA CYS A 56 19.14 3.57 -26.71
C CYS A 56 17.79 3.56 -25.98
N LEU A 57 16.72 3.44 -26.77
CA LEU A 57 15.38 3.18 -26.26
C LEU A 57 15.31 1.80 -25.60
N TRP A 58 14.54 1.71 -24.53
CA TRP A 58 14.35 0.48 -23.77
C TRP A 58 12.88 0.34 -23.36
N ARG A 59 12.18 -0.59 -24.01
CA ARG A 59 10.82 -0.98 -23.62
C ARG A 59 10.89 -1.90 -22.41
N LYS A 60 10.31 -1.48 -21.29
CA LYS A 60 10.38 -2.27 -20.05
C LYS A 60 9.60 -3.57 -20.21
N GLY A 61 10.26 -4.69 -19.90
CA GLY A 61 9.66 -6.02 -19.98
C GLY A 61 9.67 -6.63 -21.38
N GLU A 62 10.30 -6.00 -22.38
CA GLU A 62 10.40 -6.57 -23.74
C GLU A 62 11.08 -7.95 -23.77
N THR A 63 12.13 -8.12 -22.96
CA THR A 63 12.83 -9.42 -22.83
C THR A 63 12.22 -10.32 -21.77
N SER A 64 11.76 -9.76 -20.65
CA SER A 64 11.35 -10.54 -19.47
C SER A 64 9.85 -10.82 -19.37
N GLY A 65 9.02 -10.21 -20.22
CA GLY A 65 7.56 -10.24 -20.12
C GLY A 65 6.96 -9.32 -19.05
N ASN A 66 7.73 -8.91 -18.04
CA ASN A 66 7.30 -8.01 -16.94
C ASN A 66 7.11 -6.56 -17.42
N LYS A 67 6.06 -6.33 -18.21
CA LYS A 67 5.66 -5.02 -18.72
C LYS A 67 5.01 -4.18 -17.62
N GLN A 68 4.94 -2.88 -17.89
CA GLN A 68 4.30 -1.89 -17.03
C GLN A 68 3.31 -1.12 -17.89
N HIS A 69 2.01 -1.29 -17.60
CA HIS A 69 0.89 -0.67 -18.30
C HIS A 69 0.56 0.66 -17.65
N ILE A 70 0.65 1.74 -18.41
CA ILE A 70 0.55 3.11 -17.91
C ILE A 70 -0.91 3.44 -17.61
N VAL A 71 -1.13 3.89 -16.37
CA VAL A 71 -2.40 4.47 -15.91
C VAL A 71 -2.39 5.98 -16.10
N SER A 72 -1.30 6.64 -15.70
CA SER A 72 -1.15 8.09 -15.82
C SER A 72 0.31 8.51 -15.85
N ILE A 73 0.59 9.61 -16.56
CA ILE A 73 1.85 10.34 -16.52
C ILE A 73 1.55 11.75 -16.03
N VAL A 74 2.19 12.17 -14.95
CA VAL A 74 1.99 13.48 -14.32
C VAL A 74 3.34 14.14 -14.11
N THR A 75 3.45 15.42 -14.43
CA THR A 75 4.67 16.20 -14.19
C THR A 75 4.56 16.97 -12.89
N ASP A 76 5.70 17.29 -12.26
CA ASP A 76 5.76 18.14 -11.07
C ASP A 76 5.55 19.63 -11.37
N CYS A 77 5.68 20.48 -10.35
CA CYS A 77 5.24 21.87 -10.41
C CYS A 77 6.10 22.74 -11.34
N ASP A 78 7.38 22.44 -11.48
CA ASP A 78 8.34 23.11 -12.36
C ASP A 78 8.64 22.32 -13.64
N ARG A 79 8.05 21.13 -13.78
CA ARG A 79 7.94 20.32 -15.00
C ARG A 79 9.23 19.65 -15.44
N ASP A 80 10.12 19.37 -14.50
CA ASP A 80 11.40 18.71 -14.76
C ASP A 80 11.47 17.28 -14.22
N ALA A 81 10.37 16.76 -13.66
CA ALA A 81 10.21 15.35 -13.35
C ALA A 81 8.82 14.82 -13.73
N LEU A 82 8.75 13.49 -13.89
CA LEU A 82 7.52 12.76 -14.15
C LEU A 82 7.26 11.71 -13.06
N THR A 83 6.01 11.58 -12.67
CA THR A 83 5.47 10.37 -12.04
C THR A 83 4.73 9.56 -13.10
N VAL A 84 5.05 8.27 -13.21
CA VAL A 84 4.41 7.32 -14.12
C VAL A 84 3.75 6.22 -13.30
N THR A 85 2.43 6.29 -13.17
CA THR A 85 1.65 5.29 -12.43
C THR A 85 1.34 4.11 -13.36
N VAL A 86 1.59 2.88 -12.92
CA VAL A 86 1.47 1.68 -13.75
C VAL A 86 0.83 0.48 -13.05
N TYR A 87 0.18 -0.40 -13.81
CA TYR A 87 -0.01 -1.80 -13.42
C TYR A 87 1.17 -2.63 -13.95
N LYS A 88 1.79 -3.46 -13.11
CA LYS A 88 2.91 -4.32 -13.49
C LYS A 88 2.49 -5.78 -13.67
N ASP A 89 2.99 -6.44 -14.71
CA ASP A 89 2.69 -7.86 -15.00
C ASP A 89 3.52 -8.84 -14.16
N GLY A 90 4.52 -8.34 -13.43
CA GLY A 90 5.45 -9.15 -12.64
C GLY A 90 6.39 -8.26 -11.80
N PRO A 91 7.49 -8.81 -11.28
CA PRO A 91 8.46 -8.02 -10.51
C PRO A 91 9.05 -6.90 -11.37
N ALA A 92 9.11 -5.69 -10.82
CA ALA A 92 9.65 -4.55 -11.55
C ALA A 92 11.19 -4.62 -11.64
N CYS A 93 11.84 -5.17 -10.62
CA CYS A 93 13.29 -5.28 -10.52
C CYS A 93 13.80 -6.56 -11.20
N HIS A 94 15.01 -6.48 -11.77
CA HIS A 94 15.70 -7.63 -12.37
C HIS A 94 16.17 -8.67 -11.32
N LEU A 95 16.19 -8.31 -10.03
CA LEU A 95 16.48 -9.21 -8.91
C LEU A 95 15.26 -10.05 -8.50
N GLY A 96 14.12 -9.92 -9.20
CA GLY A 96 12.88 -10.62 -8.85
C GLY A 96 12.07 -9.93 -7.74
N THR A 97 12.54 -8.79 -7.22
CA THR A 97 11.80 -7.99 -6.23
C THR A 97 10.80 -7.04 -6.89
N ASP A 98 9.80 -6.62 -6.11
CA ASP A 98 8.76 -5.72 -6.58
C ASP A 98 9.26 -4.31 -6.88
N SER A 99 10.25 -3.83 -6.13
CA SER A 99 10.82 -2.49 -6.28
C SER A 99 12.34 -2.58 -6.39
N CYS A 100 12.96 -1.57 -7.01
CA CYS A 100 14.40 -1.34 -6.91
C CYS A 100 14.82 -0.82 -5.52
N PHE A 101 13.89 -0.25 -4.75
CA PHE A 101 14.12 0.40 -3.46
C PHE A 101 13.83 -0.57 -2.30
N ASN A 102 14.77 -1.46 -2.00
CA ASN A 102 14.60 -2.50 -0.96
C ASN A 102 15.41 -2.25 0.32
N GLU A 103 16.35 -1.30 0.30
CA GLU A 103 17.27 -1.05 1.41
C GLU A 103 17.13 0.40 1.89
N ALA A 104 16.89 0.58 3.19
CA ALA A 104 16.82 1.89 3.81
C ALA A 104 18.24 2.41 4.11
N VAL A 105 18.51 3.66 3.74
CA VAL A 105 19.78 4.34 4.04
C VAL A 105 19.68 5.15 5.34
N TYR A 106 18.47 5.56 5.72
CA TYR A 106 18.17 6.30 6.93
C TYR A 106 16.75 5.99 7.37
N GLU A 107 16.57 5.67 8.64
CA GLU A 107 15.27 5.52 9.30
C GLU A 107 15.23 6.54 10.44
N GLY A 108 14.29 7.48 10.36
CA GLY A 108 14.10 8.47 11.42
C GLY A 108 13.37 7.88 12.61
N GLU A 109 13.51 8.49 13.78
CA GLU A 109 12.81 8.07 15.01
C GLU A 109 11.30 8.40 15.00
N ASN A 110 10.85 9.20 14.04
CA ASN A 110 9.43 9.41 13.78
C ASN A 110 8.88 8.19 13.04
N GLU A 111 8.66 7.09 13.76
CA GLU A 111 7.78 6.04 13.26
C GLU A 111 6.39 6.64 13.10
N GLU A 112 6.00 6.90 11.85
CA GLU A 112 4.62 7.22 11.53
C GLU A 112 3.75 6.04 12.00
N PHE A 113 2.76 6.32 12.86
CA PHE A 113 1.90 5.27 13.38
C PHE A 113 1.23 4.53 12.21
N SER A 114 1.37 3.21 12.21
CA SER A 114 0.70 2.34 11.24
C SER A 114 0.05 1.16 11.96
N LEU A 115 -1.03 0.64 11.38
CA LEU A 115 -1.67 -0.57 11.89
C LEU A 115 -0.71 -1.77 11.81
N GLU A 116 0.16 -1.80 10.80
CA GLU A 116 1.21 -2.80 10.65
C GLU A 116 2.22 -2.75 11.81
N ALA A 117 2.67 -1.56 12.21
CA ALA A 117 3.54 -1.40 13.38
C ALA A 117 2.83 -1.81 14.67
N LEU A 118 1.56 -1.41 14.85
CA LEU A 118 0.77 -1.81 16.00
C LEU A 118 0.55 -3.33 16.06
N MET A 119 0.28 -4.01 14.94
CA MET A 119 0.19 -5.47 14.88
C MET A 119 1.48 -6.14 15.37
N LYS A 120 2.64 -5.65 14.92
CA LYS A 120 3.95 -6.16 15.38
C LYS A 120 4.14 -5.98 16.88
N VAL A 121 3.74 -4.83 17.42
CA VAL A 121 3.77 -4.59 18.87
C VAL A 121 2.87 -5.58 19.61
N ILE A 122 1.63 -5.79 19.15
CA ILE A 122 0.67 -6.74 19.74
C ILE A 122 1.21 -8.17 19.69
N GLU A 123 1.76 -8.59 18.55
CA GLU A 123 2.40 -9.90 18.36
C GLU A 123 3.58 -10.10 19.31
N GLY A 124 4.46 -9.08 19.41
CA GLY A 124 5.55 -9.07 20.39
C GLY A 124 5.05 -9.26 21.82
N ARG A 125 3.92 -8.64 22.20
CA ARG A 125 3.32 -8.82 23.54
C ARG A 125 2.76 -10.22 23.79
N LYS A 126 2.39 -10.98 22.75
CA LYS A 126 1.99 -12.39 22.83
C LYS A 126 3.19 -13.30 23.10
N ILE A 127 4.32 -13.02 22.44
CA ILE A 127 5.53 -13.85 22.49
C ILE A 127 6.38 -13.54 23.72
N GLU A 128 6.73 -12.27 23.92
CA GLU A 128 7.68 -11.82 24.95
C GLU A 128 7.05 -11.72 26.35
N LYS A 129 5.71 -11.77 26.44
CA LYS A 129 4.93 -11.70 27.68
C LYS A 129 5.40 -10.61 28.64
N LYS A 130 5.50 -9.38 28.15
CA LYS A 130 5.94 -8.24 28.96
C LYS A 130 5.03 -8.06 30.19
N GLU A 131 5.63 -8.13 31.37
CA GLU A 131 4.93 -7.99 32.66
C GLU A 131 4.20 -6.64 32.75
N GLY A 132 2.98 -6.64 33.30
CA GLY A 132 2.12 -5.44 33.43
C GLY A 132 1.47 -4.96 32.12
N SER A 133 1.70 -5.65 31.00
CA SER A 133 1.10 -5.30 29.71
C SER A 133 -0.37 -5.74 29.62
N TYR A 134 -1.29 -4.81 29.34
CA TYR A 134 -2.70 -5.13 29.12
C TYR A 134 -2.90 -6.15 27.99
N THR A 135 -2.16 -6.01 26.89
CA THR A 135 -2.21 -6.96 25.76
C THR A 135 -1.80 -8.37 26.17
N THR A 136 -0.76 -8.49 27.02
CA THR A 136 -0.29 -9.79 27.50
C THR A 136 -1.34 -10.42 28.39
N TYR A 137 -1.98 -9.65 29.27
CA TYR A 137 -3.10 -10.11 30.08
C TYR A 137 -4.26 -10.66 29.23
N LEU A 138 -4.60 -10.01 28.10
CA LEU A 138 -5.64 -10.50 27.19
C LEU A 138 -5.29 -11.89 26.64
N PHE A 139 -4.07 -12.08 26.15
CA PHE A 139 -3.61 -13.37 25.62
C PHE A 139 -3.53 -14.45 26.71
N GLU A 140 -3.11 -14.11 27.93
CA GLU A 140 -3.07 -15.06 29.06
C GLU A 140 -4.47 -15.54 29.50
N LYS A 141 -5.47 -14.67 29.39
CA LYS A 141 -6.88 -15.06 29.65
C LYS A 141 -7.52 -15.81 28.48
N GLY A 142 -6.90 -15.79 27.31
CA GLY A 142 -7.32 -16.55 26.15
C GLY A 142 -8.50 -15.95 25.38
N ILE A 143 -8.93 -16.68 24.36
CA ILE A 143 -9.88 -16.26 23.34
C ILE A 143 -11.19 -15.69 23.90
N ASP A 144 -11.75 -16.29 24.95
CA ASP A 144 -13.03 -15.85 25.54
C ASP A 144 -12.94 -14.43 26.10
N LYS A 145 -11.81 -14.06 26.71
CA LYS A 145 -11.60 -12.71 27.24
C LYS A 145 -11.44 -11.69 26.12
N ILE A 146 -10.76 -12.07 25.04
CA ILE A 146 -10.58 -11.23 23.85
C ILE A 146 -11.94 -10.97 23.19
N LEU A 147 -12.72 -12.03 22.94
CA LEU A 147 -14.05 -11.93 22.34
C LEU A 147 -15.02 -11.12 23.20
N LYS A 148 -14.94 -11.26 24.53
CA LYS A 148 -15.73 -10.44 25.45
C LYS A 148 -15.44 -8.95 25.27
N LYS A 149 -14.16 -8.55 25.17
CA LYS A 149 -13.78 -7.16 24.92
C LYS A 149 -14.29 -6.68 23.56
N VAL A 150 -14.11 -7.45 22.48
CA VAL A 150 -14.67 -7.10 21.16
C VAL A 150 -16.18 -6.83 21.23
N GLY A 151 -16.94 -7.64 21.97
CA GLY A 151 -18.39 -7.44 22.14
C GLY A 151 -18.76 -6.22 23.00
N GLU A 152 -17.99 -5.93 24.06
CA GLU A 152 -18.13 -4.72 24.89
C GLU A 152 -17.93 -3.46 24.02
N GLU A 153 -16.77 -3.33 23.37
CA GLU A 153 -16.44 -2.14 22.57
C GLU A 153 -17.43 -1.94 21.40
N SER A 154 -17.90 -3.04 20.79
CA SER A 154 -18.91 -2.97 19.72
C SER A 154 -20.21 -2.33 20.22
N THR A 155 -20.59 -2.59 21.47
CA THR A 155 -21.79 -2.02 22.08
C THR A 155 -21.57 -0.56 22.45
N GLU A 156 -20.37 -0.22 22.94
CA GLU A 156 -19.98 1.15 23.27
C GLU A 156 -19.97 2.05 22.03
N VAL A 157 -19.44 1.58 20.89
CA VAL A 157 -19.56 2.28 19.59
C VAL A 157 -21.02 2.59 19.23
N ILE A 158 -21.93 1.63 19.42
CA ILE A 158 -23.36 1.82 19.13
C ILE A 158 -23.96 2.89 20.03
N ILE A 159 -23.63 2.88 21.32
CA ILE A 159 -24.13 3.84 22.31
C ILE A 159 -23.59 5.24 22.01
N ALA A 160 -22.27 5.39 21.82
CA ALA A 160 -21.63 6.65 21.50
C ALA A 160 -22.15 7.25 20.19
N GLY A 161 -22.28 6.41 19.15
CA GLY A 161 -22.85 6.82 17.87
C GLY A 161 -24.32 7.25 18.00
N LYS A 162 -25.11 6.56 18.82
CA LYS A 162 -26.50 6.94 19.11
C LYS A 162 -26.61 8.26 19.87
N ALA A 163 -25.66 8.55 20.74
CA ALA A 163 -25.56 9.82 21.46
C ALA A 163 -25.11 10.99 20.57
N ASN A 164 -24.68 10.71 19.33
CA ASN A 164 -24.10 11.69 18.40
C ASN A 164 -22.86 12.38 18.99
N ASP A 165 -22.12 11.68 19.86
CA ASP A 165 -20.84 12.13 20.39
C ASP A 165 -19.71 11.63 19.48
N LYS A 166 -19.20 12.52 18.63
CA LYS A 166 -18.16 12.17 17.67
C LYS A 166 -16.84 11.80 18.35
N ALA A 167 -16.47 12.48 19.44
CA ALA A 167 -15.20 12.23 20.10
C ALA A 167 -15.19 10.86 20.75
N GLU A 168 -16.26 10.54 21.49
CA GLU A 168 -16.46 9.23 22.10
C GLU A 168 -16.57 8.14 21.03
N THR A 169 -17.32 8.37 19.95
CA THR A 169 -17.43 7.37 18.87
C THR A 169 -16.08 7.04 18.25
N VAL A 170 -15.19 8.03 18.06
CA VAL A 170 -13.83 7.78 17.55
C VAL A 170 -13.01 6.99 18.56
N TYR A 171 -13.13 7.30 19.85
CA TYR A 171 -12.46 6.57 20.93
C TYR A 171 -12.88 5.10 20.95
N GLU A 172 -14.19 4.81 20.97
CA GLU A 172 -14.71 3.44 21.03
C GLU A 172 -14.43 2.65 19.75
N ILE A 173 -14.41 3.32 18.59
CA ILE A 173 -13.97 2.67 17.35
C ILE A 173 -12.50 2.29 17.43
N ALA A 174 -11.64 3.13 18.03
CA ALA A 174 -10.24 2.81 18.19
C ALA A 174 -10.03 1.62 19.14
N ASP A 175 -10.75 1.56 20.26
CA ASP A 175 -10.69 0.43 21.19
C ASP A 175 -11.23 -0.86 20.55
N LEU A 176 -12.34 -0.78 19.80
CA LEU A 176 -12.84 -1.91 19.01
C LEU A 176 -11.81 -2.40 17.98
N VAL A 177 -11.20 -1.50 17.21
CA VAL A 177 -10.17 -1.85 16.22
C VAL A 177 -8.99 -2.53 16.90
N TYR A 178 -8.51 -1.98 18.02
CA TYR A 178 -7.42 -2.56 18.79
C TYR A 178 -7.76 -3.99 19.26
N HIS A 179 -8.95 -4.20 19.83
CA HIS A 179 -9.38 -5.51 20.30
C HIS A 179 -9.59 -6.52 19.17
N VAL A 180 -10.06 -6.07 17.99
CA VAL A 180 -10.11 -6.91 16.78
C VAL A 180 -8.70 -7.27 16.30
N MET A 181 -7.72 -6.37 16.36
CA MET A 181 -6.33 -6.68 16.02
C MET A 181 -5.72 -7.72 16.97
N VAL A 182 -6.02 -7.64 18.28
CA VAL A 182 -5.64 -8.68 19.25
C VAL A 182 -6.27 -10.03 18.89
N LEU A 183 -7.56 -10.05 18.51
CA LEU A 183 -8.24 -11.25 18.02
C LEU A 183 -7.61 -11.80 16.74
N MET A 184 -7.25 -10.94 15.80
CA MET A 184 -6.57 -11.32 14.56
C MET A 184 -5.24 -12.05 14.85
N ILE A 185 -4.41 -11.51 15.73
CA ILE A 185 -3.16 -12.15 16.18
C ILE A 185 -3.43 -13.47 16.93
N GLU A 186 -4.53 -13.57 17.67
CA GLU A 186 -4.92 -14.82 18.32
C GLU A 186 -5.28 -15.92 17.29
N MET A 187 -5.93 -15.52 16.20
CA MET A 187 -6.41 -16.42 15.15
C MET A 187 -5.45 -16.60 13.97
N GLY A 188 -4.30 -15.91 13.95
CA GLY A 188 -3.35 -15.95 12.84
C GLY A 188 -3.84 -15.25 11.57
N ILE A 189 -4.68 -14.21 11.71
CA ILE A 189 -5.23 -13.40 10.61
C ILE A 189 -4.36 -12.17 10.39
N SER A 190 -3.94 -11.90 9.17
CA SER A 190 -3.16 -10.72 8.80
C SER A 190 -4.04 -9.54 8.38
N LEU A 191 -3.47 -8.33 8.38
CA LEU A 191 -4.13 -7.15 7.80
C LEU A 191 -4.40 -7.35 6.30
N ASP A 192 -3.54 -8.06 5.58
CA ASP A 192 -3.71 -8.32 4.16
C ASP A 192 -4.88 -9.28 3.89
N ASP A 193 -5.12 -10.27 4.76
CA ASP A 193 -6.31 -11.14 4.65
C ASP A 193 -7.60 -10.31 4.71
N VAL A 194 -7.69 -9.37 5.66
CA VAL A 194 -8.85 -8.48 5.81
C VAL A 194 -8.95 -7.50 4.63
N LYS A 195 -7.83 -6.90 4.21
CA LYS A 195 -7.79 -5.98 3.05
C LYS A 195 -8.24 -6.68 1.77
N ASN A 196 -7.77 -7.90 1.51
CA ASN A 196 -8.13 -8.70 0.35
C ASN A 196 -9.63 -9.04 0.36
N GLU A 197 -10.18 -9.40 1.51
CA GLU A 197 -11.61 -9.67 1.66
C GLU A 197 -12.47 -8.40 1.47
N LEU A 198 -12.01 -7.24 1.93
CA LEU A 198 -12.70 -5.96 1.67
C LEU A 198 -12.62 -5.59 0.18
N ALA A 199 -11.46 -5.78 -0.45
CA ALA A 199 -11.26 -5.49 -1.87
C ALA A 199 -12.12 -6.40 -2.76
N SER A 200 -12.26 -7.69 -2.42
CA SER A 200 -13.11 -8.63 -3.16
C SER A 200 -14.57 -8.16 -3.18
N ARG A 201 -15.08 -7.61 -2.06
CA ARG A 201 -16.45 -7.08 -1.93
C ARG A 201 -16.64 -5.79 -2.70
N HIS A 202 -15.62 -4.94 -2.79
CA HIS A 202 -15.69 -3.69 -3.55
C HIS A 202 -15.87 -3.94 -5.06
N VAL A 203 -15.36 -5.06 -5.58
CA VAL A 203 -15.59 -5.49 -6.97
C VAL A 203 -17.01 -6.05 -7.18
N ILE A 204 -17.67 -6.54 -6.12
CA ILE A 204 -18.98 -7.21 -6.15
C ILE A 204 -20.17 -6.23 -6.00
N ASP A 205 -19.95 -4.91 -5.96
CA ASP A 205 -21.04 -3.93 -5.98
C ASP A 205 -21.91 -4.00 -7.27
N HIS A 206 -21.51 -4.80 -8.27
CA HIS A 206 -22.45 -5.41 -9.21
C HIS A 206 -23.17 -6.63 -8.59
N LYS A 207 -24.08 -6.37 -7.64
CA LYS A 207 -25.11 -7.29 -7.10
C LYS A 207 -24.67 -8.75 -6.84
N VAL A 208 -24.17 -9.05 -5.64
CA VAL A 208 -24.42 -10.38 -5.05
C VAL A 208 -24.71 -10.23 -3.55
N LYS A 209 -25.91 -10.66 -3.14
CA LYS A 209 -26.26 -10.84 -1.72
C LYS A 209 -25.24 -11.80 -1.11
N GLN A 210 -24.52 -11.38 -0.07
CA GLN A 210 -23.62 -12.24 0.68
C GLN A 210 -24.38 -13.47 1.21
N GLU A 211 -24.13 -14.64 0.62
CA GLU A 211 -24.42 -15.92 1.25
C GLU A 211 -23.25 -16.26 2.18
N LYS A 212 -23.56 -16.58 3.44
CA LYS A 212 -22.57 -16.95 4.45
C LYS A 212 -21.73 -18.12 3.95
N MET A 213 -20.41 -17.97 4.00
CA MET A 213 -19.49 -19.09 3.83
C MET A 213 -19.60 -20.01 5.05
N THR A 214 -20.29 -21.14 4.90
CA THR A 214 -20.13 -22.30 5.77
C THR A 214 -19.04 -23.20 5.20
N LYS A 215 -17.97 -23.40 5.99
CA LYS A 215 -17.32 -24.70 6.22
C LYS A 215 -16.55 -24.65 7.52
#